data_AF-A0A9E0NGA3-F1
#
_entry.id   AF-A0A9E0NGA3-F1
#
_cell.length_a   1.000
_cell.length_b   1.000
_cell.length_c   1.000
_cell.angle_alpha   90.00
_cell.angle_beta   90.00
_cell.angle_gamma   90.00
#
_symmetry.space_group_name_H-M   'P 1'
#
loop_
_entity.id
_entity.type
_entity.pdbx_description
1 polymer ?
#
loop_
_entity_poly.entity_id
_entity_poly.type
_entity_poly.pdbx_seq_one_letter_code
_entity_poly.pdbx_strand_id
1 'polypeptide(L)'
;MTTASKRGWFRSPPAWAVALATTLVAAAAWLLSRGAWVTAACALLGAAAWPALAALRPANRHRVAGLAVLGITLTLAVTWATAGVITGVYYLLVPGRGAAIWLPVLLPAALNVGGLLALFRSIQTRTETSAALRELSALRTSVLSAPLVESSVRALEAEDLEAVLGRLQQMLQLAVGLSLLPRAIDRGSVWVRDDSGWTILASTHSAGGQSLRQPALGAPRPGAGLVACLAAHVAAGGADRHSAVELCRGDVLLVAADLDEHPWFMANPTESRHSQGIAMVLLRHQGEVSGAVCVTCGSDAIPTAGPEADEMVDILTAWAHAFATAIGRFFEVAHVASADPSEPPQRP
;
A
#
# COMPACT_ATOMS: atom_id res chain seq x y z
N MET A 1 -4.92 23.14 7.78
CA MET A 1 -4.66 23.12 9.23
C MET A 1 -5.93 22.69 9.96
N THR A 2 -6.09 21.40 10.22
CA THR A 2 -7.19 20.87 11.03
C THR A 2 -6.73 20.77 12.48
N THR A 3 -7.51 21.35 13.38
CA THR A 3 -7.28 21.37 14.81
C THR A 3 -7.23 19.92 15.33
N ALA A 4 -6.04 19.47 15.71
CA ALA A 4 -5.87 18.25 16.48
C ALA A 4 -6.56 18.43 17.84
N SER A 5 -7.85 18.08 17.91
CA SER A 5 -8.57 18.09 19.18
C SER A 5 -7.86 17.10 20.11
N LYS A 6 -7.34 17.59 21.24
CA LYS A 6 -6.92 16.80 22.40
C LYS A 6 -8.14 16.06 22.98
N ARG A 7 -8.72 15.12 22.23
CA ARG A 7 -9.68 14.17 22.79
C ARG A 7 -8.84 13.09 23.42
N GLY A 8 -8.78 13.13 24.75
CA GLY A 8 -8.15 12.10 25.57
C GLY A 8 -8.53 10.70 25.10
N TRP A 9 -7.61 9.78 25.29
CA TRP A 9 -7.65 8.42 24.76
C TRP A 9 -8.76 7.56 25.40
N PHE A 10 -9.40 8.07 26.46
CA PHE A 10 -10.53 7.47 27.15
C PHE A 10 -11.84 8.11 26.71
N ARG A 11 -12.81 7.29 26.30
CA ARG A 11 -14.23 7.69 26.26
C ARG A 11 -14.90 7.30 27.57
N SER A 12 -15.97 8.02 27.91
CA SER A 12 -16.91 7.55 28.93
C SER A 12 -17.37 6.14 28.56
N PRO A 13 -17.30 5.16 29.49
CA PRO A 13 -17.72 3.80 29.20
C PRO A 13 -19.20 3.76 28.80
N PRO A 14 -19.58 2.92 27.83
CA PRO A 14 -20.95 2.78 27.38
C PRO A 14 -21.87 2.28 28.51
N ALA A 15 -23.15 2.67 28.47
CA ALA A 15 -24.11 2.41 29.54
C ALA A 15 -24.24 0.91 29.92
N TRP A 16 -24.06 -0.01 28.97
CA TRP A 16 -24.08 -1.45 29.24
C TRP A 16 -22.90 -1.91 30.11
N ALA A 17 -21.71 -1.33 29.91
CA ALA A 17 -20.52 -1.67 30.70
C ALA A 17 -20.65 -1.13 32.13
N VAL A 18 -21.28 0.04 32.27
CA VAL A 18 -21.63 0.62 33.58
C VAL A 18 -22.68 -0.24 34.29
N ALA A 19 -23.72 -0.71 33.59
CA ALA A 19 -24.74 -1.60 34.16
C ALA A 19 -24.18 -2.97 34.60
N LEU A 20 -23.23 -3.53 33.86
CA LEU A 20 -22.52 -4.74 34.28
C LEU A 20 -21.61 -4.49 35.49
N ALA A 21 -20.92 -3.35 35.53
CA ALA A 21 -20.11 -2.98 36.68
C ALA A 21 -20.96 -2.80 37.95
N THR A 22 -22.10 -2.13 37.87
CA THR A 22 -22.98 -1.90 39.03
C THR A 22 -23.60 -3.19 39.56
N THR A 23 -24.00 -4.11 38.68
CA THR A 23 -24.51 -5.43 39.09
C THR A 23 -23.43 -6.28 39.77
N LEU A 24 -22.19 -6.23 39.29
CA LEU A 24 -21.06 -6.90 39.92
C LEU A 24 -20.68 -6.28 41.28
N VAL A 25 -20.75 -4.95 41.42
CA VAL A 25 -20.56 -4.27 42.71
C VAL A 25 -21.66 -4.65 43.71
N ALA A 26 -22.91 -4.73 43.27
CA ALA A 26 -24.03 -5.16 44.11
C ALA A 26 -23.87 -6.63 44.56
N ALA A 27 -23.44 -7.50 43.64
CA ALA A 27 -23.11 -8.89 43.96
C ALA A 27 -21.94 -8.98 44.96
N ALA A 28 -20.91 -8.15 44.81
CA ALA A 28 -19.79 -8.08 45.74
C ALA A 28 -20.24 -7.68 47.16
N ALA A 29 -21.10 -6.67 47.28
CA ALA A 29 -21.64 -6.23 48.56
C ALA A 29 -22.46 -7.33 49.27
N TRP A 30 -23.28 -8.07 48.51
CA TRP A 30 -24.04 -9.21 49.03
C TRP A 30 -23.14 -10.39 49.43
N LEU A 31 -22.05 -10.64 48.70
CA LEU A 31 -21.09 -11.69 49.04
C LEU A 31 -20.25 -11.33 50.28
N LEU A 32 -19.89 -10.05 50.44
CA LEU A 32 -19.20 -9.54 51.64
C LEU A 32 -20.04 -9.74 52.90
N SER A 33 -21.35 -9.46 52.84
CA SER A 33 -22.25 -9.63 53.98
C SER A 33 -22.45 -11.09 54.40
N ARG A 34 -22.08 -12.05 53.54
CA ARG A 34 -22.09 -13.49 53.82
C ARG A 34 -20.72 -14.08 54.16
N GLY A 35 -19.72 -13.23 54.39
CA GLY A 35 -18.37 -13.68 54.74
C GLY A 35 -17.56 -14.25 53.56
N ALA A 36 -18.04 -14.09 52.33
CA ALA A 36 -17.41 -14.61 51.12
C ALA A 36 -16.48 -13.55 50.49
N TRP A 37 -15.42 -13.16 51.21
CA TRP A 37 -14.61 -11.99 50.86
C TRP A 37 -13.84 -12.14 49.54
N VAL A 38 -13.40 -13.36 49.22
CA VAL A 38 -12.62 -13.61 47.99
C VAL A 38 -13.50 -13.53 46.73
N THR A 39 -14.75 -13.96 46.83
CA THR A 39 -15.70 -13.94 45.72
C THR A 39 -16.24 -12.53 45.49
N ALA A 40 -16.34 -11.73 46.56
CA ALA A 40 -16.53 -10.30 46.46
C ALA A 40 -15.35 -9.57 45.81
N ALA A 41 -14.11 -9.90 46.17
CA ALA A 41 -12.91 -9.33 45.53
C ALA A 41 -12.86 -9.63 44.02
N CYS A 42 -13.23 -10.85 43.62
CA CYS A 42 -13.47 -11.23 42.23
C CYS A 42 -14.51 -10.30 41.58
N ALA A 43 -15.71 -10.20 42.14
CA ALA A 43 -16.77 -9.37 41.56
C ALA A 43 -16.35 -7.88 41.41
N LEU A 44 -15.57 -7.34 42.36
CA LEU A 44 -15.01 -5.99 42.27
C LEU A 44 -13.95 -5.85 41.15
N LEU A 45 -13.06 -6.82 40.99
CA LEU A 45 -12.08 -6.83 39.90
C LEU A 45 -12.77 -6.95 38.53
N GLY A 46 -13.82 -7.76 38.43
CA GLY A 46 -14.68 -7.82 37.24
C GLY A 46 -15.35 -6.47 36.97
N ALA A 47 -15.92 -5.84 38.00
CA ALA A 47 -16.55 -4.53 37.90
C ALA A 47 -15.59 -3.42 37.45
N ALA A 48 -14.29 -3.52 37.77
CA ALA A 48 -13.27 -2.61 37.31
C ALA A 48 -12.80 -2.91 35.87
N ALA A 49 -12.73 -4.19 35.49
CA ALA A 49 -12.26 -4.63 34.18
C ALA A 49 -13.20 -4.25 33.03
N TRP A 50 -14.52 -4.38 33.23
CA TRP A 50 -15.53 -4.07 32.20
C TRP A 50 -15.54 -2.61 31.70
N PRO A 51 -15.60 -1.59 32.57
CA PRO A 51 -15.52 -0.20 32.14
C PRO A 51 -14.13 0.16 31.62
N ALA A 52 -13.05 -0.42 32.16
CA ALA A 52 -11.70 -0.21 31.64
C ALA A 52 -11.54 -0.73 30.20
N LEU A 53 -12.12 -1.91 29.90
CA LEU A 53 -12.13 -2.49 28.56
C LEU A 53 -13.04 -1.70 27.61
N ALA A 54 -14.23 -1.32 28.07
CA ALA A 54 -15.22 -0.62 27.24
C ALA A 54 -14.86 0.86 27.00
N ALA A 55 -13.94 1.43 27.79
CA ALA A 55 -13.38 2.75 27.57
C ALA A 55 -12.22 2.77 26.56
N LEU A 56 -11.69 1.61 26.18
CA LEU A 56 -10.72 1.51 25.08
C LEU A 56 -11.40 1.84 23.76
N ARG A 57 -10.88 2.84 23.04
CA ARG A 57 -11.33 3.11 21.68
C ARG A 57 -10.87 1.99 20.76
N PRO A 58 -11.77 1.27 20.08
CA PRO A 58 -11.34 0.51 18.91
C PRO A 58 -10.77 1.48 17.88
N ALA A 59 -9.67 1.11 17.23
CA ALA A 59 -9.22 1.79 16.02
C ALA A 59 -10.29 1.58 14.95
N ASN A 60 -11.25 2.51 14.86
CA ASN A 60 -12.42 2.44 13.98
C ASN A 60 -12.09 2.22 12.49
N ARG A 61 -10.82 2.32 12.10
CA ARG A 61 -10.36 2.14 10.71
C ARG A 61 -10.13 0.68 10.30
N HIS A 62 -10.01 -0.29 11.23
CA HIS A 62 -9.61 -1.66 10.87
C HIS A 62 -10.55 -2.74 11.44
N ARG A 63 -11.23 -3.49 10.56
CA ARG A 63 -12.13 -4.61 10.92
C ARG A 63 -11.46 -5.65 11.84
N VAL A 64 -10.16 -5.87 11.68
CA VAL A 64 -9.35 -6.80 12.49
C VAL A 64 -9.25 -6.34 13.94
N ALA A 65 -9.14 -5.02 14.19
CA ALA A 65 -9.12 -4.48 15.54
C ALA A 65 -10.49 -4.65 16.23
N GLY A 66 -11.59 -4.53 15.49
CA GLY A 66 -12.94 -4.80 16.00
C GLY A 66 -13.16 -6.26 16.39
N LEU A 67 -12.69 -7.21 15.57
CA LEU A 67 -12.74 -8.64 15.88
C LEU A 67 -11.88 -9.02 17.09
N ALA A 68 -10.70 -8.40 17.24
CA ALA A 68 -9.84 -8.61 18.40
C ALA A 68 -10.49 -8.10 19.70
N VAL A 69 -11.13 -6.92 19.67
CA VAL A 69 -11.91 -6.41 20.82
C VAL A 69 -13.03 -7.37 21.19
N LEU A 70 -13.78 -7.87 20.20
CA LEU A 70 -14.88 -8.81 20.43
C LEU A 70 -14.39 -10.13 21.02
N GLY A 71 -13.29 -10.68 20.48
CA GLY A 71 -12.64 -11.88 20.99
C GLY A 71 -12.19 -11.73 22.45
N ILE A 72 -11.51 -10.64 22.80
CA ILE A 72 -11.04 -10.37 24.17
C ILE A 72 -12.23 -10.19 25.12
N THR A 73 -13.26 -9.46 24.69
CA THR A 73 -14.49 -9.24 25.48
C THR A 73 -15.18 -10.57 25.76
N LEU A 74 -15.25 -11.45 24.78
CA LEU A 74 -15.83 -12.80 24.91
C LEU A 74 -14.98 -13.68 25.83
N THR A 75 -13.66 -13.68 25.70
CA THR A 75 -12.76 -14.45 26.57
C THR A 75 -12.88 -13.99 28.02
N LEU A 76 -12.95 -12.68 28.27
CA LEU A 76 -13.22 -12.12 29.59
C LEU A 76 -14.59 -12.56 30.12
N ALA A 77 -15.66 -12.43 29.32
CA ALA A 77 -17.00 -12.87 29.71
C ALA A 77 -17.03 -14.34 30.12
N VAL A 78 -16.45 -15.21 29.29
CA VAL A 78 -16.42 -16.66 29.51
C VAL A 78 -15.59 -17.01 30.74
N THR A 79 -14.43 -16.39 30.93
CA THR A 79 -13.55 -16.62 32.10
C THR A 79 -14.23 -16.20 33.40
N TRP A 80 -14.93 -15.05 33.41
CA TRP A 80 -15.68 -14.57 34.56
C TRP A 80 -16.92 -15.43 34.84
N ALA A 81 -17.64 -15.86 33.82
CA ALA A 81 -18.80 -16.73 33.95
C ALA A 81 -18.39 -18.12 34.50
N THR A 82 -17.32 -18.73 33.97
CA THR A 82 -16.81 -20.01 34.48
C THR A 82 -16.29 -19.89 35.90
N ALA A 83 -15.52 -18.84 36.21
CA ALA A 83 -15.08 -18.57 37.59
C ALA A 83 -16.28 -18.41 38.53
N GLY A 84 -17.32 -17.65 38.13
CA GLY A 84 -18.54 -17.46 38.91
C GLY A 84 -19.34 -18.75 39.15
N VAL A 85 -19.47 -19.61 38.14
CA VAL A 85 -20.14 -20.92 38.27
C VAL A 85 -19.38 -21.85 39.20
N ILE A 86 -18.06 -21.97 39.01
CA ILE A 86 -17.19 -22.76 39.91
C ILE A 86 -17.32 -22.22 41.35
N THR A 87 -17.42 -20.91 41.50
CA THR A 87 -17.64 -20.23 42.78
C THR A 87 -18.96 -20.58 43.44
N GLY A 88 -20.08 -20.47 42.71
CA GLY A 88 -21.39 -20.82 43.23
C GLY A 88 -21.47 -22.28 43.67
N VAL A 89 -20.92 -23.20 42.87
CA VAL A 89 -20.93 -24.63 43.14
C VAL A 89 -20.13 -24.98 44.40
N TYR A 90 -18.91 -24.46 44.55
CA TYR A 90 -18.07 -24.77 45.72
C TYR A 90 -18.54 -24.08 47.01
N TYR A 91 -19.13 -22.89 46.93
CA TYR A 91 -19.74 -22.22 48.08
C TYR A 91 -20.92 -23.02 48.65
N LEU A 92 -21.70 -23.69 47.80
CA LEU A 92 -22.82 -24.53 48.20
C LEU A 92 -22.37 -25.90 48.75
N LEU A 93 -21.23 -26.43 48.28
CA LEU A 93 -20.81 -27.80 48.56
C LEU A 93 -19.77 -27.94 49.69
N VAL A 94 -18.98 -26.90 50.01
CA VAL A 94 -17.88 -27.00 50.99
C VAL A 94 -17.82 -25.77 51.91
N PRO A 95 -18.60 -25.74 53.01
CA PRO A 95 -18.54 -24.65 53.97
C PRO A 95 -17.20 -24.64 54.73
N GLY A 96 -16.53 -23.48 54.79
CA GLY A 96 -15.38 -23.25 55.68
C GLY A 96 -13.97 -23.35 55.08
N ARG A 97 -13.79 -23.72 53.80
CA ARG A 97 -12.46 -23.75 53.13
C ARG A 97 -12.30 -22.80 51.95
N GLY A 98 -13.26 -21.88 51.77
CA GLY A 98 -13.35 -21.02 50.57
C GLY A 98 -12.02 -20.35 50.22
N ALA A 99 -11.45 -19.52 51.11
CA ALA A 99 -10.37 -18.61 50.75
C ALA A 99 -9.10 -19.27 50.15
N ALA A 100 -8.72 -20.46 50.61
CA ALA A 100 -7.51 -21.17 50.16
C ALA A 100 -7.65 -21.80 48.76
N ILE A 101 -8.87 -22.16 48.37
CA ILE A 101 -9.18 -22.75 47.04
C ILE A 101 -9.26 -21.65 45.97
N TRP A 102 -9.58 -20.41 46.38
CA TRP A 102 -9.85 -19.30 45.46
C TRP A 102 -8.61 -18.55 44.97
N LEU A 103 -7.55 -18.46 45.77
CA LEU A 103 -6.29 -17.79 45.40
C LEU A 103 -5.70 -18.29 44.06
N PRO A 104 -5.62 -19.60 43.78
CA PRO A 104 -5.06 -20.11 42.53
C PRO A 104 -5.99 -19.94 41.32
N VAL A 105 -7.26 -19.58 41.49
CA VAL A 105 -8.19 -19.26 40.38
C VAL A 105 -8.14 -17.76 40.06
N LEU A 106 -7.99 -16.93 41.09
CA LEU A 106 -8.03 -15.47 41.00
C LEU A 106 -6.73 -14.89 40.42
N LEU A 107 -5.58 -15.45 40.80
CA LEU A 107 -4.26 -15.02 40.31
C LEU A 107 -4.11 -15.19 38.78
N PRO A 108 -4.40 -16.37 38.18
CA PRO A 108 -4.30 -16.54 36.74
C PRO A 108 -5.32 -15.69 35.97
N ALA A 109 -6.53 -15.53 36.51
CA ALA A 109 -7.56 -14.69 35.88
C ALA A 109 -7.11 -13.22 35.80
N ALA A 110 -6.57 -12.65 36.89
CA ALA A 110 -6.07 -11.28 36.91
C ALA A 110 -4.85 -11.07 35.98
N LEU A 111 -3.92 -12.03 35.94
CA LEU A 111 -2.76 -11.99 35.03
C LEU A 111 -3.17 -12.07 33.56
N ASN A 112 -4.17 -12.90 33.24
CA ASN A 112 -4.72 -13.00 31.88
C ASN A 112 -5.36 -11.67 31.43
N VAL A 113 -6.03 -10.92 32.32
CA VAL A 113 -6.59 -9.61 31.97
C VAL A 113 -5.49 -8.60 31.66
N GLY A 114 -4.46 -8.50 32.52
CA GLY A 114 -3.33 -7.61 32.30
C GLY A 114 -2.57 -7.93 31.00
N GLY A 115 -2.33 -9.22 30.74
CA GLY A 115 -1.69 -9.71 29.52
C GLY A 115 -2.49 -9.40 28.25
N LEU A 116 -3.80 -9.62 28.26
CA LEU A 116 -4.68 -9.35 27.11
C LEU A 116 -4.79 -7.86 26.81
N LEU A 117 -4.87 -7.01 27.84
CA LEU A 117 -4.85 -5.55 27.68
C LEU A 117 -3.53 -5.04 27.11
N ALA A 118 -2.40 -5.60 27.59
CA ALA A 118 -1.08 -5.26 27.07
C ALA A 118 -0.91 -5.71 25.61
N LEU A 119 -1.37 -6.91 25.26
CA LEU A 119 -1.34 -7.45 23.91
C LEU A 119 -2.20 -6.63 22.96
N PHE A 120 -3.39 -6.20 23.39
CA PHE A 120 -4.24 -5.30 22.62
C PHE A 120 -3.57 -3.95 22.36
N ARG A 121 -2.98 -3.32 23.40
CA ARG A 121 -2.22 -2.08 23.23
C ARG A 121 -1.07 -2.27 22.25
N SER A 122 -0.33 -3.37 22.36
CA SER A 122 0.76 -3.67 21.44
C SER A 122 0.29 -3.81 19.99
N ILE A 123 -0.81 -4.54 19.74
CA ILE A 123 -1.37 -4.72 18.40
C ILE A 123 -1.88 -3.37 17.86
N GLN A 124 -2.61 -2.61 18.68
CA GLN A 124 -3.14 -1.31 18.29
C GLN A 124 -2.00 -0.36 17.91
N THR A 125 -0.98 -0.21 18.76
CA THR A 125 0.19 0.62 18.48
C THR A 125 0.91 0.16 17.20
N ARG A 126 1.04 -1.15 16.97
CA ARG A 126 1.66 -1.67 15.73
C ARG A 126 0.83 -1.33 14.48
N THR A 127 -0.49 -1.42 14.56
CA THR A 127 -1.36 -1.07 13.43
C THR A 127 -1.34 0.44 13.15
N GLU A 128 -1.43 1.27 14.18
CA GLU A 128 -1.42 2.73 14.05
C GLU A 128 -0.07 3.25 13.54
N THR A 129 1.05 2.70 14.06
CA THR A 129 2.40 3.02 13.54
C THR A 129 2.55 2.58 12.09
N SER A 130 2.08 1.39 11.71
CA SER A 130 2.12 0.96 10.31
C SER A 130 1.29 1.85 9.37
N ALA A 131 0.12 2.31 9.83
CA ALA A 131 -0.73 3.22 9.06
C ALA A 131 -0.10 4.61 8.92
N ALA A 132 0.46 5.15 10.00
CA ALA A 132 1.19 6.41 9.98
C ALA A 132 2.43 6.35 9.06
N LEU A 133 3.17 5.24 9.07
CA LEU A 133 4.30 5.03 8.17
C LEU A 133 3.87 4.93 6.70
N ARG A 134 2.73 4.29 6.40
CA ARG A 134 2.15 4.28 5.05
C ARG A 134 1.70 5.67 4.60
N GLU A 135 1.04 6.42 5.47
CA GLU A 135 0.65 7.81 5.20
C GLU A 135 1.88 8.70 4.96
N LEU A 136 2.95 8.53 5.74
CA LEU A 136 4.23 9.23 5.53
C LEU A 136 4.92 8.82 4.23
N SER A 137 4.90 7.54 3.87
CA SER A 137 5.43 7.05 2.59
C SER A 137 4.67 7.64 1.41
N ALA A 138 3.32 7.61 1.44
CA ALA A 138 2.49 8.22 0.42
C ALA A 138 2.72 9.74 0.29
N LEU A 139 2.88 10.43 1.43
CA LEU A 139 3.24 11.87 1.44
C LEU A 139 4.63 12.11 0.85
N ARG A 140 5.62 11.28 1.17
CA ARG A 140 6.97 11.34 0.57
C ARG A 140 6.89 11.19 -0.94
N THR A 141 6.19 10.16 -1.43
CA THR A 141 6.01 9.91 -2.87
C THR A 141 5.31 11.09 -3.55
N SER A 142 4.25 11.62 -2.94
CA SER A 142 3.52 12.77 -3.48
C SER A 142 4.37 14.04 -3.53
N VAL A 143 5.08 14.38 -2.45
CA VAL A 143 5.90 15.59 -2.36
C VAL A 143 7.06 15.53 -3.34
N LEU A 144 7.76 14.41 -3.40
CA LEU A 144 8.92 14.28 -4.28
C LEU A 144 8.52 14.10 -5.76
N SER A 145 7.30 13.62 -6.04
CA SER A 145 6.78 13.55 -7.42
C SER A 145 6.12 14.85 -7.88
N ALA A 146 5.95 15.85 -7.00
CA ALA A 146 5.32 17.13 -7.33
C ALA A 146 5.96 17.84 -8.54
N PRO A 147 7.30 17.87 -8.72
CA PRO A 147 7.91 18.47 -9.91
C PRO A 147 7.55 17.76 -11.21
N LEU A 148 7.32 16.45 -11.18
CA LEU A 148 6.84 15.68 -12.34
C LEU A 148 5.40 16.04 -12.67
N VAL A 149 4.56 16.14 -11.65
CA VAL A 149 3.15 16.53 -11.81
C VAL A 149 3.06 17.96 -12.37
N GLU A 150 3.80 18.90 -11.81
CA GLU A 150 3.85 20.28 -12.32
C GLU A 150 4.32 20.33 -13.78
N SER A 151 5.35 19.56 -14.12
CA SER A 151 5.84 19.46 -15.49
C SER A 151 4.81 18.82 -16.44
N SER A 152 4.01 17.86 -15.97
CA SER A 152 2.92 17.27 -16.76
C SER A 152 1.79 18.26 -17.03
N VAL A 153 1.46 19.12 -16.06
CA VAL A 153 0.48 20.21 -16.25
C VAL A 153 1.01 21.22 -17.27
N ARG A 154 2.28 21.60 -17.19
CA ARG A 154 2.91 22.46 -18.21
C ARG A 154 2.99 21.81 -19.58
N ALA A 155 3.05 20.48 -19.66
CA ALA A 155 2.98 19.76 -20.91
C ALA A 155 1.59 19.90 -21.55
N LEU A 156 0.50 19.87 -20.76
CA LEU A 156 -0.86 20.12 -21.26
C LEU A 156 -1.04 21.51 -21.87
N GLU A 157 -0.35 22.50 -21.30
CA GLU A 157 -0.39 23.89 -21.77
C GLU A 157 0.45 24.12 -23.02
N ALA A 158 1.24 23.12 -23.47
CA ALA A 158 2.07 23.26 -24.66
C ALA A 158 1.22 23.32 -25.94
N GLU A 159 1.56 24.27 -26.81
CA GLU A 159 0.85 24.52 -28.07
C GLU A 159 1.43 23.73 -29.25
N ASP A 160 2.72 23.38 -29.20
CA ASP A 160 3.42 22.71 -30.29
C ASP A 160 4.10 21.40 -29.84
N LEU A 161 4.50 20.60 -30.83
CA LEU A 161 5.09 19.28 -30.61
C LEU A 161 6.47 19.38 -29.94
N GLU A 162 7.26 20.38 -30.31
CA GLU A 162 8.61 20.59 -29.77
C GLU A 162 8.57 20.90 -28.28
N ALA A 163 7.65 21.75 -27.83
CA ALA A 163 7.44 22.04 -26.42
C ALA A 163 6.99 20.80 -25.64
N VAL A 164 6.08 19.98 -26.18
CA VAL A 164 5.67 18.73 -25.54
C VAL A 164 6.85 17.76 -25.39
N LEU A 165 7.65 17.58 -26.45
CA LEU A 165 8.84 16.73 -26.41
C LEU A 165 9.89 17.27 -25.42
N GLY A 166 10.11 18.59 -25.39
CA GLY A 166 10.98 19.24 -24.42
C GLY A 166 10.52 19.02 -22.98
N ARG A 167 9.20 19.07 -22.73
CA ARG A 167 8.62 18.77 -21.40
C ARG A 167 8.75 17.30 -21.03
N LEU A 168 8.52 16.37 -21.95
CA LEU A 168 8.72 14.93 -21.71
C LEU A 168 10.18 14.62 -21.37
N GLN A 169 11.12 15.24 -22.09
CA GLN A 169 12.56 15.11 -21.79
C GLN A 169 12.89 15.67 -20.40
N GLN A 170 12.37 16.85 -20.05
CA GLN A 170 12.55 17.44 -18.74
C GLN A 170 11.96 16.55 -17.63
N MET A 171 10.74 16.03 -17.82
CA MET A 171 10.11 15.10 -16.90
C MET A 171 10.95 13.85 -16.71
N LEU A 172 11.50 13.28 -17.79
CA LEU A 172 12.37 12.12 -17.71
C LEU A 172 13.66 12.42 -16.93
N GLN A 173 14.29 13.57 -17.18
CA GLN A 173 15.47 14.01 -16.42
C GLN A 173 15.16 14.21 -14.94
N LEU A 174 14.00 14.80 -14.61
CA LEU A 174 13.53 14.93 -13.23
C LEU A 174 13.31 13.55 -12.60
N ALA A 175 12.62 12.64 -13.30
CA ALA A 175 12.34 11.30 -12.79
C ALA A 175 13.64 10.53 -12.45
N VAL A 176 14.65 10.62 -13.33
CA VAL A 176 15.97 10.01 -13.09
C VAL A 176 16.74 10.72 -11.97
N GLY A 177 16.62 12.05 -11.86
CA GLY A 177 17.31 12.85 -10.83
C GLY A 177 16.65 12.84 -9.45
N LEU A 178 15.40 12.38 -9.33
CA LEU A 178 14.68 12.30 -8.06
C LEU A 178 15.19 11.11 -7.26
N SER A 179 15.62 11.34 -6.00
CA SER A 179 15.99 10.31 -5.02
C SER A 179 14.75 9.59 -4.44
N LEU A 180 13.78 9.32 -5.30
CA LEU A 180 12.53 8.65 -4.98
C LEU A 180 12.69 7.14 -5.04
N LEU A 181 13.34 6.65 -6.09
CA LEU A 181 13.55 5.23 -6.26
C LEU A 181 14.62 4.74 -5.27
N PRO A 182 14.50 3.49 -4.79
CA PRO A 182 15.40 2.92 -3.80
C PRO A 182 16.85 2.77 -4.31
N ARG A 183 17.07 2.98 -5.61
CA ARG A 183 18.36 2.86 -6.29
C ARG A 183 18.64 4.08 -7.16
N ALA A 184 19.92 4.38 -7.32
CA ALA A 184 20.36 5.39 -8.28
C ALA A 184 20.05 4.87 -9.70
N ILE A 185 19.22 5.64 -10.42
CA ILE A 185 18.90 5.36 -11.81
C ILE A 185 19.94 6.06 -12.66
N ASP A 186 20.54 5.33 -13.59
CA ASP A 186 21.54 5.89 -14.49
C ASP A 186 20.90 6.39 -15.79
N ARG A 187 19.82 5.73 -16.24
CA ARG A 187 19.17 6.04 -17.52
C ARG A 187 17.67 5.88 -17.49
N GLY A 188 17.01 6.59 -18.39
CA GLY A 188 15.59 6.43 -18.64
C GLY A 188 15.25 6.70 -20.10
N SER A 189 14.08 6.21 -20.50
CA SER A 189 13.48 6.44 -21.80
C SER A 189 11.96 6.47 -21.72
N VAL A 190 11.33 7.36 -22.50
CA VAL A 190 9.89 7.39 -22.72
C VAL A 190 9.59 6.84 -24.11
N TRP A 191 8.72 5.85 -24.15
CA TRP A 191 8.24 5.19 -25.35
C TRP A 191 6.82 5.59 -25.66
N VAL A 192 6.49 5.69 -26.94
CA VAL A 192 5.13 5.87 -27.44
C VAL A 192 4.78 4.75 -28.39
N ARG A 193 3.51 4.40 -28.45
CA ARG A 193 2.97 3.45 -29.42
C ARG A 193 2.32 4.20 -30.57
N ASP A 194 2.74 3.86 -31.79
CA ASP A 194 2.09 4.24 -33.04
C ASP A 194 1.59 2.99 -33.80
N ASP A 195 1.01 3.17 -34.97
CA ASP A 195 0.51 2.07 -35.81
C ASP A 195 1.62 1.11 -36.28
N SER A 196 2.85 1.60 -36.37
CA SER A 196 4.02 0.83 -36.82
C SER A 196 4.69 0.05 -35.69
N GLY A 197 4.47 0.45 -34.44
CA GLY A 197 5.05 -0.18 -33.26
C GLY A 197 5.35 0.82 -32.16
N TRP A 198 6.49 0.61 -31.51
CA TRP A 198 6.95 1.38 -30.36
C TRP A 198 8.20 2.16 -30.72
N THR A 199 8.21 3.45 -30.39
CA THR A 199 9.32 4.36 -30.67
C THR A 199 9.68 5.17 -29.42
N ILE A 200 10.94 5.57 -29.30
CA ILE A 200 11.43 6.39 -28.18
C ILE A 200 11.22 7.87 -28.52
N LEU A 201 10.48 8.59 -27.65
CA LEU A 201 10.29 10.04 -27.75
C LEU A 201 11.31 10.85 -26.96
N ALA A 202 11.74 10.32 -25.81
CA ALA A 202 12.68 11.00 -24.91
C ALA A 202 13.63 9.98 -24.29
N SER A 203 14.89 10.36 -24.08
CA SER A 203 15.92 9.52 -23.48
C SER A 203 16.94 10.37 -22.74
N THR A 204 17.42 9.92 -21.58
CA THR A 204 18.45 10.67 -20.85
C THR A 204 19.85 10.60 -21.47
N HIS A 205 20.11 9.67 -22.39
CA HIS A 205 21.45 9.38 -22.90
C HIS A 205 21.58 9.37 -24.43
N SER A 206 20.50 9.45 -25.20
CA SER A 206 20.58 9.53 -26.65
C SER A 206 20.54 10.97 -27.14
N ALA A 207 21.68 11.51 -27.57
CA ALA A 207 21.77 12.75 -28.33
C ALA A 207 21.53 12.55 -29.84
N GLY A 208 21.20 11.33 -30.27
CA GLY A 208 20.99 11.00 -31.67
C GLY A 208 20.78 9.51 -31.85
N GLY A 209 19.53 9.09 -32.03
CA GLY A 209 19.20 7.69 -32.28
C GLY A 209 17.78 7.31 -31.92
N GLN A 210 16.80 7.81 -32.68
CA GLN A 210 15.43 7.28 -32.76
C GLN A 210 15.38 5.88 -33.43
N SER A 211 16.49 5.12 -33.45
CA SER A 211 16.62 3.95 -34.32
C SER A 211 16.06 2.67 -33.69
N LEU A 212 15.91 2.61 -32.36
CA LEU A 212 15.36 1.42 -31.72
C LEU A 212 13.83 1.46 -31.77
N ARG A 213 13.26 0.54 -32.57
CA ARG A 213 11.82 0.32 -32.67
C ARG A 213 11.47 -1.08 -32.21
N GLN A 214 10.37 -1.23 -31.48
CA GLN A 214 9.81 -2.55 -31.16
C GLN A 214 8.47 -2.75 -31.89
N PRO A 215 8.14 -3.95 -32.37
CA PRO A 215 6.89 -4.20 -33.08
C PRO A 215 5.68 -4.08 -32.15
N ALA A 216 4.51 -3.73 -32.69
CA ALA A 216 3.24 -3.95 -32.00
C ALA A 216 2.90 -5.45 -32.02
N LEU A 217 2.64 -6.04 -30.86
CA LEU A 217 2.41 -7.47 -30.70
C LEU A 217 1.00 -7.77 -30.18
N GLY A 218 0.37 -8.81 -30.73
CA GLY A 218 -0.87 -9.37 -30.18
C GLY A 218 -0.64 -10.39 -29.05
N ALA A 219 0.59 -10.90 -28.91
CA ALA A 219 1.00 -11.80 -27.84
C ALA A 219 2.51 -11.65 -27.55
N PRO A 220 2.98 -11.89 -26.31
CA PRO A 220 4.40 -11.81 -25.96
C PRO A 220 5.25 -12.77 -26.81
N ARG A 221 6.39 -12.29 -27.32
CA ARG A 221 7.30 -13.09 -28.15
C ARG A 221 8.76 -12.91 -27.71
N PRO A 222 9.56 -13.99 -27.64
CA PRO A 222 10.97 -13.85 -27.30
C PRO A 222 11.71 -12.92 -28.27
N GLY A 223 12.62 -12.10 -27.75
CA GLY A 223 13.44 -11.18 -28.54
C GLY A 223 12.72 -9.96 -29.12
N ALA A 224 11.41 -9.82 -28.91
CA ALA A 224 10.62 -8.75 -29.53
C ALA A 224 10.64 -7.42 -28.76
N GLY A 225 11.33 -7.37 -27.62
CA GLY A 225 11.48 -6.18 -26.80
C GLY A 225 10.53 -6.18 -25.60
N LEU A 226 11.03 -5.65 -24.48
CA LEU A 226 10.33 -5.70 -23.19
C LEU A 226 9.04 -4.89 -23.18
N VAL A 227 9.05 -3.70 -23.80
CA VAL A 227 7.87 -2.80 -23.85
C VAL A 227 6.76 -3.46 -24.66
N ALA A 228 7.08 -3.96 -25.85
CA ALA A 228 6.12 -4.64 -26.71
C ALA A 228 5.55 -5.91 -26.06
N CYS A 229 6.40 -6.71 -25.40
CA CYS A 229 5.96 -7.94 -24.76
C CYS A 229 5.12 -7.70 -23.50
N LEU A 230 5.48 -6.71 -22.68
CA LEU A 230 4.67 -6.33 -21.52
C LEU A 230 3.30 -5.82 -21.95
N ALA A 231 3.23 -4.94 -22.95
CA ALA A 231 1.96 -4.44 -23.48
C ALA A 231 1.07 -5.57 -24.00
N ALA A 232 1.64 -6.54 -24.72
CA ALA A 232 0.91 -7.71 -25.20
C ALA A 232 0.47 -8.65 -24.07
N HIS A 233 1.31 -8.84 -23.04
CA HIS A 233 0.99 -9.67 -21.86
C HIS A 233 -0.20 -9.09 -21.10
N VAL A 234 -0.19 -7.78 -20.85
CA VAL A 234 -1.28 -7.10 -20.14
C VAL A 234 -2.56 -7.06 -20.97
N ALA A 235 -2.47 -6.79 -22.28
CA ALA A 235 -3.63 -6.80 -23.17
C ALA A 235 -4.31 -8.19 -23.23
N ALA A 236 -3.54 -9.27 -23.13
CA ALA A 236 -4.04 -10.63 -23.08
C ALA A 236 -4.62 -11.04 -21.71
N GLY A 237 -4.67 -10.14 -20.72
CA GLY A 237 -5.09 -10.45 -19.36
C GLY A 237 -4.12 -11.40 -18.65
N GLY A 238 -2.83 -11.32 -19.00
CA GLY A 238 -1.78 -12.12 -18.39
C GLY A 238 -1.75 -11.96 -16.88
N ALA A 239 -1.66 -13.07 -16.15
CA ALA A 239 -1.57 -13.06 -14.70
C ALA A 239 -0.27 -12.41 -14.23
N ASP A 240 -0.32 -11.82 -13.03
CA ASP A 240 0.86 -11.34 -12.33
C ASP A 240 1.90 -12.47 -12.18
N ARG A 241 3.17 -12.15 -12.42
CA ARG A 241 4.29 -13.09 -12.32
C ARG A 241 5.30 -12.59 -11.32
N HIS A 242 5.84 -13.51 -10.55
CA HIS A 242 6.87 -13.20 -9.57
C HIS A 242 7.92 -14.32 -9.53
N SER A 243 9.18 -13.93 -9.67
CA SER A 243 10.35 -14.77 -9.52
C SER A 243 11.47 -13.98 -8.84
N ALA A 244 12.60 -14.63 -8.56
CA ALA A 244 13.78 -13.95 -8.02
C ALA A 244 14.32 -12.88 -9.00
N VAL A 245 14.08 -13.04 -10.30
CA VAL A 245 14.67 -12.21 -11.37
C VAL A 245 13.66 -11.22 -11.95
N GLU A 246 12.36 -11.45 -11.76
CA GLU A 246 11.29 -10.69 -12.40
C GLU A 246 10.08 -10.50 -11.48
N LEU A 247 9.51 -9.29 -11.50
CA LEU A 247 8.17 -9.01 -10.99
C LEU A 247 7.36 -8.31 -12.07
N CYS A 248 6.25 -8.94 -12.48
CA CYS A 248 5.24 -8.35 -13.35
C CYS A 248 3.94 -8.20 -12.54
N ARG A 249 3.50 -6.96 -12.31
CA ARG A 249 2.27 -6.65 -11.58
C ARG A 249 1.46 -5.60 -12.34
N GLY A 250 0.38 -6.03 -12.98
CA GLY A 250 -0.41 -5.17 -13.85
C GLY A 250 0.43 -4.49 -14.94
N ASP A 251 0.42 -3.15 -14.96
CA ASP A 251 1.13 -2.32 -15.93
C ASP A 251 2.64 -2.16 -15.64
N VAL A 252 3.17 -2.75 -14.55
CA VAL A 252 4.56 -2.59 -14.11
C VAL A 252 5.37 -3.89 -14.28
N LEU A 253 6.58 -3.76 -14.79
CA LEU A 253 7.57 -4.84 -14.89
C LEU A 253 8.90 -4.40 -14.26
N LEU A 254 9.42 -5.19 -13.33
CA LEU A 254 10.73 -5.05 -12.73
C LEU A 254 11.57 -6.28 -13.09
N VAL A 255 12.79 -6.05 -13.61
CA VAL A 255 13.78 -7.11 -13.87
C VAL A 255 15.02 -6.80 -13.05
N ALA A 256 15.41 -7.74 -12.19
CA ALA A 256 16.41 -7.52 -11.14
C ALA A 256 17.82 -7.31 -11.71
N ALA A 257 18.29 -8.25 -12.52
CA ALA A 257 19.65 -8.35 -13.03
C ALA A 257 19.64 -9.07 -14.39
N ASP A 258 20.79 -9.05 -15.07
CA ASP A 258 21.04 -9.80 -16.31
C ASP A 258 19.96 -9.61 -17.36
N LEU A 259 19.64 -8.33 -17.62
CA LEU A 259 18.59 -7.94 -18.57
C LEU A 259 18.75 -8.63 -19.93
N ASP A 260 19.99 -8.86 -20.36
CA ASP A 260 20.32 -9.49 -21.64
C ASP A 260 19.88 -10.96 -21.74
N GLU A 261 19.71 -11.64 -20.60
CA GLU A 261 19.22 -13.02 -20.52
C GLU A 261 17.69 -13.10 -20.48
N HIS A 262 17.01 -11.97 -20.28
CA HIS A 262 15.56 -11.95 -20.20
C HIS A 262 14.94 -12.36 -21.56
N PRO A 263 13.94 -13.26 -21.61
CA PRO A 263 13.42 -13.79 -22.86
C PRO A 263 12.84 -12.71 -23.79
N TRP A 264 12.33 -11.62 -23.23
CA TRP A 264 11.77 -10.49 -24.00
C TRP A 264 12.82 -9.42 -24.37
N PHE A 265 14.07 -9.57 -23.94
CA PHE A 265 15.11 -8.59 -24.22
C PHE A 265 15.37 -8.47 -25.72
N MET A 266 15.56 -7.23 -26.18
CA MET A 266 15.98 -6.91 -27.53
C MET A 266 17.22 -6.04 -27.43
N ALA A 267 18.34 -6.54 -27.95
CA ALA A 267 19.60 -5.81 -27.95
C ALA A 267 19.48 -4.55 -28.82
N ASN A 268 19.93 -3.41 -28.28
CA ASN A 268 20.04 -2.19 -29.06
C ASN A 268 21.39 -2.19 -29.80
N PRO A 269 21.41 -2.26 -31.15
CA PRO A 269 22.65 -2.34 -31.92
C PRO A 269 23.54 -1.09 -31.78
N THR A 270 22.97 0.03 -31.33
CA THR A 270 23.69 1.30 -31.14
C THR A 270 24.29 1.47 -29.74
N GLU A 271 24.02 0.53 -28.83
CA GLU A 271 24.36 0.65 -27.42
C GLU A 271 25.22 -0.53 -26.97
N SER A 272 26.44 -0.24 -26.50
CA SER A 272 27.44 -1.26 -26.17
C SER A 272 27.52 -1.61 -24.67
N ARG A 273 26.65 -1.03 -23.83
CA ARG A 273 26.71 -1.23 -22.38
C ARG A 273 25.61 -2.16 -21.89
N HIS A 274 26.03 -3.16 -21.12
CA HIS A 274 25.15 -4.02 -20.35
C HIS A 274 24.44 -3.21 -19.26
N SER A 275 23.10 -3.28 -19.24
CA SER A 275 22.29 -2.75 -18.15
C SER A 275 21.97 -3.89 -17.20
N GLN A 276 22.12 -3.69 -15.89
CA GLN A 276 21.88 -4.77 -14.94
C GLN A 276 20.39 -5.04 -14.79
N GLY A 277 19.59 -4.02 -14.46
CA GLY A 277 18.15 -4.17 -14.30
C GLY A 277 17.35 -3.11 -15.05
N ILE A 278 16.07 -3.41 -15.29
CA ILE A 278 15.09 -2.44 -15.80
C ILE A 278 13.84 -2.40 -14.93
N ALA A 279 13.32 -1.20 -14.72
CA ALA A 279 11.98 -0.95 -14.23
C ALA A 279 11.19 -0.28 -15.33
N MET A 280 9.98 -0.74 -15.57
CA MET A 280 9.10 -0.09 -16.52
C MET A 280 7.66 -0.08 -16.09
N VAL A 281 6.95 0.92 -16.59
CA VAL A 281 5.52 1.05 -16.42
C VAL A 281 4.87 1.44 -17.73
N LEU A 282 3.77 0.77 -18.07
CA LEU A 282 2.93 1.12 -19.20
C LEU A 282 2.10 2.36 -18.89
N LEU A 283 1.92 3.20 -19.90
CA LEU A 283 1.16 4.44 -19.84
C LEU A 283 -0.15 4.25 -20.57
N ARG A 284 -1.26 4.55 -19.89
CA ARG A 284 -2.60 4.44 -20.47
C ARG A 284 -3.17 5.80 -20.83
N HIS A 285 -3.66 5.92 -22.05
CA HIS A 285 -4.45 7.06 -22.50
C HIS A 285 -5.80 6.53 -23.00
N GLN A 286 -6.90 7.08 -22.48
CA GLN A 286 -8.27 6.65 -22.81
C GLN A 286 -8.53 5.14 -22.59
N GLY A 287 -7.83 4.52 -21.63
CA GLY A 287 -7.98 3.11 -21.29
C GLY A 287 -7.07 2.17 -22.10
N GLU A 288 -6.51 2.63 -23.21
CA GLU A 288 -5.56 1.87 -24.02
C GLU A 288 -4.11 2.14 -23.62
N VAL A 289 -3.23 1.17 -23.88
CA VAL A 289 -1.79 1.35 -23.64
C VAL A 289 -1.19 2.11 -24.82
N SER A 290 -0.73 3.32 -24.55
CA SER A 290 -0.25 4.28 -25.57
C SER A 290 1.21 4.69 -25.39
N GLY A 291 1.83 4.34 -24.27
CA GLY A 291 3.24 4.61 -24.03
C GLY A 291 3.85 3.74 -22.93
N ALA A 292 5.13 3.95 -22.64
CA ALA A 292 5.81 3.33 -21.50
C ALA A 292 6.93 4.24 -20.98
N VAL A 293 7.18 4.22 -19.68
CA VAL A 293 8.42 4.78 -19.10
C VAL A 293 9.29 3.62 -18.68
N CYS A 294 10.56 3.64 -19.09
CA CYS A 294 11.56 2.68 -18.69
C CYS A 294 12.71 3.39 -17.98
N VAL A 295 13.21 2.81 -16.90
CA VAL A 295 14.39 3.28 -16.17
C VAL A 295 15.32 2.09 -15.91
N THR A 296 16.63 2.31 -16.04
CA THR A 296 17.65 1.25 -15.86
C THR A 296 18.66 1.64 -14.79
N CYS A 297 19.10 0.63 -14.04
CA CYS A 297 20.18 0.74 -13.06
C CYS A 297 21.43 0.04 -13.62
N GLY A 298 22.58 0.73 -13.60
CA GLY A 298 23.84 0.25 -14.15
C GLY A 298 24.78 -0.42 -13.13
N SER A 299 24.53 -0.26 -11.83
CA SER A 299 25.42 -0.76 -10.77
C SER A 299 24.75 -1.66 -9.71
N ASP A 300 23.46 -1.43 -9.42
CA ASP A 300 22.71 -2.20 -8.44
C ASP A 300 21.54 -2.94 -9.09
N ALA A 301 21.25 -4.15 -8.59
CA ALA A 301 20.08 -4.91 -8.97
C ALA A 301 18.78 -4.22 -8.54
N ILE A 302 17.75 -4.31 -9.38
CA ILE A 302 16.41 -3.81 -9.08
C ILE A 302 15.71 -4.76 -8.11
N PRO A 303 15.07 -4.25 -7.04
CA PRO A 303 14.30 -5.09 -6.14
C PRO A 303 13.07 -5.66 -6.85
N THR A 304 12.98 -6.99 -6.93
CA THR A 304 11.82 -7.71 -7.49
C THR A 304 10.94 -8.33 -6.40
N ALA A 305 11.39 -8.36 -5.14
CA ALA A 305 10.67 -8.92 -4.00
C ALA A 305 10.71 -8.00 -2.77
N GLY A 306 9.72 -8.17 -1.89
CA GLY A 306 9.68 -7.49 -0.60
C GLY A 306 9.22 -6.02 -0.69
N PRO A 307 9.35 -5.27 0.42
CA PRO A 307 8.77 -3.93 0.55
C PRO A 307 9.40 -2.90 -0.39
N GLU A 308 10.67 -3.06 -0.77
CA GLU A 308 11.34 -2.17 -1.74
C GLU A 308 10.76 -2.32 -3.15
N ALA A 309 10.40 -3.54 -3.55
CA ALA A 309 9.75 -3.79 -4.83
C ALA A 309 8.33 -3.21 -4.86
N ASP A 310 7.59 -3.34 -3.76
CA ASP A 310 6.25 -2.75 -3.62
C ASP A 310 6.32 -1.21 -3.66
N GLU A 311 7.27 -0.57 -2.96
CA GLU A 311 7.49 0.88 -3.02
C GLU A 311 7.83 1.35 -4.44
N MET A 312 8.65 0.60 -5.15
CA MET A 312 9.03 0.89 -6.54
C MET A 312 7.84 0.79 -7.50
N VAL A 313 6.97 -0.22 -7.34
CA VAL A 313 5.71 -0.33 -8.09
C VAL A 313 4.80 0.86 -7.83
N ASP A 314 4.65 1.28 -6.57
CA ASP A 314 3.80 2.41 -6.19
C ASP A 314 4.32 3.74 -6.81
N ILE A 315 5.63 3.97 -6.77
CA ILE A 315 6.27 5.15 -7.39
C ILE A 315 6.07 5.16 -8.90
N LEU A 316 6.35 4.04 -9.57
CA LEU A 316 6.20 3.93 -11.02
C LEU A 316 4.74 4.12 -11.45
N THR A 317 3.80 3.58 -10.69
CA THR A 317 2.36 3.76 -10.95
C THR A 317 1.96 5.23 -10.81
N ALA A 318 2.48 5.95 -9.81
CA ALA A 318 2.24 7.38 -9.65
C ALA A 318 2.84 8.19 -10.82
N TRP A 319 4.04 7.83 -11.28
CA TRP A 319 4.66 8.45 -12.45
C TRP A 319 3.88 8.18 -13.73
N ALA A 320 3.33 6.97 -13.88
CA ALA A 320 2.57 6.59 -15.06
C ALA A 320 1.41 7.56 -15.35
N HIS A 321 0.74 8.04 -14.30
CA HIS A 321 -0.32 9.03 -14.48
C HIS A 321 0.20 10.35 -15.05
N ALA A 322 1.28 10.90 -14.48
CA ALA A 322 1.85 12.17 -14.94
C ALA A 322 2.40 12.08 -16.38
N PHE A 323 3.12 11.00 -16.72
CA PHE A 323 3.62 10.80 -18.07
C PHE A 323 2.51 10.51 -19.08
N ALA A 324 1.46 9.77 -18.69
CA ALA A 324 0.30 9.53 -19.56
C ALA A 324 -0.41 10.82 -19.94
N THR A 325 -0.50 11.79 -19.02
CA THR A 325 -1.04 13.12 -19.31
C THR A 325 -0.24 13.85 -20.39
N ALA A 326 1.09 13.86 -20.28
CA ALA A 326 1.95 14.49 -21.28
C ALA A 326 1.93 13.77 -22.64
N ILE A 327 1.84 12.43 -22.65
CA ILE A 327 1.67 11.64 -23.87
C ILE A 327 0.30 11.89 -24.52
N GLY A 328 -0.77 12.04 -23.74
CA GLY A 328 -2.09 12.40 -24.28
C GLY A 328 -2.01 13.70 -25.08
N ARG A 329 -1.34 14.71 -24.53
CA ARG A 329 -1.12 15.98 -25.25
C ARG A 329 -0.27 15.83 -26.50
N PHE A 330 0.77 14.98 -26.46
CA PHE A 330 1.56 14.66 -27.64
C PHE A 330 0.68 14.16 -28.79
N PHE A 331 -0.25 13.24 -28.52
CA PHE A 331 -1.17 12.74 -29.55
C PHE A 331 -2.14 13.81 -30.06
N GLU A 332 -2.70 14.64 -29.18
CA GLU A 332 -3.58 15.75 -29.58
C GLU A 332 -2.89 16.71 -30.55
N VAL A 333 -1.67 17.15 -30.20
CA VAL A 333 -0.92 18.12 -31.02
C VAL A 333 -0.40 17.48 -32.30
N ALA A 334 0.09 16.23 -32.24
CA ALA A 334 0.54 15.50 -33.43
C ALA A 334 -0.60 15.24 -34.42
N HIS A 335 -1.81 14.93 -33.93
CA HIS A 335 -2.98 14.73 -34.78
C HIS A 335 -3.37 16.03 -35.51
N VAL A 336 -3.39 17.16 -34.80
CA VAL A 336 -3.66 18.49 -35.39
C VAL A 336 -2.61 18.86 -36.44
N ALA A 337 -1.33 18.55 -36.18
CA ALA A 337 -0.26 18.81 -37.15
C ALA A 337 -0.35 17.93 -38.42
N SER A 338 -0.92 16.73 -38.30
CA SER A 338 -1.14 15.81 -39.44
C SER A 338 -2.39 16.11 -40.26
N ALA A 339 -3.35 16.86 -39.69
CA ALA A 339 -4.53 17.34 -40.38
C ALA A 339 -4.18 18.60 -41.18
N ASP A 340 -3.74 18.40 -42.42
CA ASP A 340 -3.36 19.46 -43.35
C ASP A 340 -4.52 20.48 -43.55
N PRO A 341 -4.31 21.80 -43.31
CA PRO A 341 -5.33 22.83 -43.58
C PRO A 341 -5.59 23.08 -45.07
N SER A 342 -4.96 22.30 -45.97
CA SER A 342 -5.03 22.47 -47.43
C SER A 342 -6.27 21.89 -48.10
N GLU A 343 -7.14 21.15 -47.41
CA GLU A 343 -8.36 20.60 -48.01
C GLU A 343 -9.49 21.65 -48.05
N PRO A 344 -9.87 22.18 -49.23
CA PRO A 344 -10.96 23.12 -49.30
C PRO A 344 -12.28 22.41 -48.95
N PRO A 345 -13.22 23.11 -48.27
CA PRO A 345 -14.48 22.49 -47.88
C PRO A 345 -15.23 22.02 -49.12
N GLN A 346 -15.40 20.70 -49.25
CA GLN A 346 -16.35 20.13 -50.18
C GLN A 346 -17.74 20.60 -49.76
N ARG A 347 -18.28 21.57 -50.49
CA ARG A 347 -19.67 22.01 -50.33
C ARG A 347 -20.61 20.90 -50.82
N PRO A 348 -21.78 20.74 -50.16
CA PRO A 348 -22.74 19.68 -50.43
C PRO A 348 -23.34 19.74 -51.84
#